data_AF-A0A5Y5LWZ6-F1
#
_entry.id   AF-A0A5Y5LWZ6-F1
#
_cell.length_a   1.000
_cell.length_b   1.000
_cell.length_c   1.000
_cell.angle_alpha   90.00
_cell.angle_beta   90.00
_cell.angle_gamma   90.00
#
_symmetry.space_group_name_H-M   'P 1'
#
loop_
_entity.id
_entity.type
_entity.pdbx_description
1 polymer ?
#
loop_
_entity_poly.entity_id
_entity_poly.type
_entity_poly.pdbx_seq_one_letter_code
_entity_poly.pdbx_strand_id
1 'polypeptide(L)' 'ANCTLKLDKNLALKEYKDNKTLGSFIIIDKYSNETLAAGMIIKILNSQQSQRIYTQAEIELNAFIRKNYPEWGCRKI' A
#
# COMPACT_ATOMS: atom_id res chain seq x y z
N ALA A 1 18.06 -11.72 12.86
CA ALA A 1 17.08 -10.76 13.39
C ALA A 1 15.79 -10.90 12.58
N ASN A 2 14.62 -10.78 13.20
CA ASN A 2 13.32 -10.69 12.50
C ASN A 2 12.81 -9.26 12.64
N CYS A 3 12.39 -8.65 11.53
CA CYS A 3 11.91 -7.28 11.50
C CYS A 3 10.70 -7.15 10.58
N THR A 4 9.84 -6.17 10.86
CA THR A 4 8.71 -5.82 9.99
C THR A 4 9.08 -4.57 9.22
N LEU A 5 9.00 -4.64 7.89
CA LEU A 5 9.28 -3.53 6.99
C LEU A 5 7.97 -3.01 6.40
N LYS A 6 7.84 -1.70 6.29
CA LYS A 6 6.74 -1.04 5.57
C LYS A 6 7.31 -0.44 4.30
N LEU A 7 6.62 -0.67 3.18
CA LEU A 7 6.98 -0.16 1.87
C LEU A 7 6.03 0.99 1.49
N ASP A 8 6.58 2.04 0.90
CA ASP A 8 5.79 3.20 0.45
C ASP A 8 5.04 2.92 -0.86
N LYS A 9 5.55 1.97 -1.66
CA LYS A 9 4.97 1.58 -2.94
C LYS A 9 4.45 0.15 -2.87
N ASN A 10 3.34 -0.08 -3.59
CA ASN A 10 2.85 -1.43 -3.79
C ASN A 10 3.80 -2.18 -4.75
N LEU A 11 4.32 -3.32 -4.29
CA LEU A 11 5.26 -4.16 -5.03
C LEU A 11 4.76 -5.60 -5.02
N ALA A 12 4.92 -6.29 -6.14
CA ALA A 12 4.63 -7.72 -6.22
C ALA A 12 5.75 -8.49 -5.52
N LEU A 13 5.46 -8.97 -4.30
CA LEU A 13 6.41 -9.73 -3.47
C LEU A 13 5.85 -11.12 -3.19
N LYS A 14 6.74 -12.08 -2.91
CA LYS A 14 6.37 -13.43 -2.47
C LYS A 14 7.21 -13.84 -1.26
N GLU A 15 6.73 -14.83 -0.50
CA GLU A 15 7.56 -15.43 0.55
C GLU A 15 8.75 -16.16 -0.09
N TYR A 16 9.93 -16.06 0.53
CA TYR A 16 11.17 -16.59 -0.03
C TYR A 16 11.14 -18.10 -0.24
N LYS A 17 10.38 -18.81 0.60
CA LYS A 17 10.17 -20.26 0.49
C LYS A 17 9.49 -20.64 -0.83
N ASP A 18 8.59 -19.79 -1.33
CA ASP A 18 7.82 -20.05 -2.55
C ASP A 18 8.54 -19.53 -3.79
N ASN A 19 9.20 -18.37 -3.68
CA ASN A 19 9.93 -17.78 -4.79
C ASN A 19 11.16 -17.01 -4.30
N LYS A 20 12.35 -17.56 -4.56
CA LYS A 20 13.62 -16.96 -4.11
C LYS A 20 13.87 -15.58 -4.71
N THR A 21 13.46 -15.35 -5.96
CA THR A 21 13.70 -14.09 -6.68
C THR A 21 12.82 -12.96 -6.13
N LEU A 22 11.52 -13.20 -5.96
CA LEU A 22 10.56 -12.21 -5.45
C LEU A 22 10.52 -12.12 -3.92
N GLY A 23 11.18 -13.06 -3.24
CA GLY A 23 11.27 -13.11 -1.78
C GLY A 23 12.63 -12.74 -1.22
N SER A 24 13.61 -12.36 -2.04
CA SER A 24 14.89 -11.82 -1.57
C SER A 24 15.01 -10.33 -1.94
N PHE A 25 15.72 -9.58 -1.10
CA PHE A 25 15.96 -8.16 -1.31
C PHE A 25 17.25 -7.73 -0.63
N ILE A 26 17.75 -6.56 -1.01
CA ILE A 26 18.85 -5.87 -0.34
C ILE A 26 18.36 -4.49 0.13
N ILE A 27 18.99 -3.96 1.18
CA ILE A 27 18.77 -2.60 1.67
C ILE A 27 19.97 -1.77 1.23
N ILE A 28 19.69 -0.72 0.45
CA ILE A 28 20.69 0.21 -0.05
C ILE A 28 20.53 1.53 0.71
N ASP A 29 21.63 2.08 1.23
CA ASP A 29 21.64 3.43 1.79
C ASP A 29 21.47 4.45 0.66
N LYS A 30 20.52 5.37 0.81
CA LYS A 30 20.20 6.34 -0.24
C LYS A 30 21.29 7.40 -0.46
N TYR A 31 22.13 7.68 0.54
CA TYR A 31 23.13 8.74 0.48
C TYR A 31 24.51 8.20 0.09
N SER A 32 24.94 7.08 0.68
CA SER A 32 26.23 6.46 0.34
C SER A 32 26.16 5.48 -0.83
N ASN A 33 24.96 5.01 -1.21
CA ASN A 33 24.72 3.94 -2.19
C ASN A 33 25.34 2.58 -1.80
N GLU A 34 25.73 2.41 -0.54
CA GLU A 34 26.26 1.14 -0.06
C GLU A 34 25.13 0.15 0.23
N THR A 35 25.42 -1.13 0.05
CA THR A 35 24.52 -2.20 0.48
C THR A 35 24.72 -2.44 1.97
N LEU A 36 23.71 -2.07 2.76
CA LEU A 36 23.74 -2.22 4.22
C LEU A 36 23.34 -3.62 4.67
N ALA A 37 22.43 -4.27 3.95
CA ALA A 37 21.91 -5.57 4.34
C ALA A 37 21.35 -6.37 3.17
N ALA A 38 21.27 -7.69 3.37
CA ALA A 38 20.48 -8.61 2.56
C ALA A 38 19.39 -9.24 3.42
N GLY A 39 18.22 -9.46 2.84
CA GLY A 39 17.04 -9.96 3.54
C GLY A 39 16.24 -10.95 2.69
N MET A 40 15.47 -11.78 3.39
CA MET A 40 14.49 -12.69 2.81
C MET A 40 13.12 -12.46 3.45
N ILE A 41 12.07 -12.54 2.65
CA ILE A 41 10.69 -12.34 3.09
C ILE A 41 10.19 -13.64 3.72
N ILE A 42 9.89 -13.58 5.01
CA ILE A 42 9.33 -14.71 5.78
C ILE A 42 7.81 -14.74 5.66
N LYS A 43 7.17 -13.56 5.70
CA LYS A 43 5.71 -13.42 5.65
C LYS A 43 5.34 -12.05 5.12
N ILE A 44 4.28 -11.98 4.31
CA ILE A 44 3.72 -10.71 3.83
C ILE A 44 2.52 -10.34 4.69
N LEU A 45 2.60 -9.17 5.34
CA LEU A 45 1.50 -8.61 6.12
C LEU A 45 0.67 -7.73 5.19
N ASN A 46 -0.46 -8.26 4.70
CA ASN A 46 -1.42 -7.43 3.97
C ASN A 46 -2.08 -6.46 4.96
N SER A 47 -1.70 -5.19 4.89
CA SER A 47 -2.62 -4.14 5.32
C SER A 47 -3.78 -4.17 4.33
N GLN A 48 -4.86 -4.87 4.65
CA GLN A 48 -6.13 -4.63 3.98
C GLN A 48 -6.36 -3.12 4.09
N GLN A 49 -6.29 -2.40 2.97
CA GLN A 49 -6.91 -1.09 2.91
C GLN A 49 -8.37 -1.37 3.20
N SER A 50 -8.79 -1.10 4.43
CA SER A 50 -10.19 -1.19 4.82
C SER A 50 -10.96 -0.38 3.80
N GLN A 51 -11.73 -1.05 2.94
CA GLN A 51 -12.68 -0.36 2.09
C GLN A 51 -13.57 0.40 3.05
N ARG A 52 -13.46 1.74 3.03
CA ARG A 52 -14.26 2.57 3.92
C ARG A 52 -15.71 2.31 3.59
N ILE A 53 -16.46 1.77 4.55
CA ILE A 53 -17.89 1.54 4.40
C ILE A 53 -18.55 2.89 4.62
N TYR A 54 -19.16 3.43 3.56
CA TYR A 54 -19.89 4.69 3.65
C TYR A 54 -21.30 4.44 4.13
N THR A 55 -21.75 5.30 5.03
CA THR A 55 -23.15 5.34 5.46
C THR A 55 -24.05 5.86 4.34
N GLN A 56 -25.33 5.53 4.39
CA GLN A 56 -26.33 6.02 3.42
C GLN A 56 -26.33 7.56 3.33
N ALA A 57 -26.20 8.24 4.47
CA ALA A 57 -26.13 9.69 4.54
C ALA A 57 -24.90 10.27 3.80
N GLU A 58 -23.73 9.64 3.90
CA GLU A 58 -22.52 10.07 3.19
C GLU A 58 -22.67 9.91 1.67
N ILE A 59 -23.33 8.84 1.21
CA ILE A 59 -23.60 8.59 -0.21
C ILE A 59 -24.56 9.64 -0.76
N GLU A 60 -25.64 9.94 -0.03
CA GLU A 60 -26.61 10.98 -0.42
C GLU A 60 -25.97 12.37 -0.45
N LEU A 61 -25.13 12.68 0.52
CA LEU A 61 -24.37 13.93 0.54
C LEU A 61 -23.42 14.03 -0.66
N ASN A 62 -22.71 12.95 -1.01
CA ASN A 62 -21.87 12.92 -2.21
C ASN A 62 -22.69 13.20 -3.48
N ALA A 63 -23.86 12.58 -3.60
CA ALA A 63 -24.77 12.79 -4.74
C ALA A 63 -25.28 14.25 -4.80
N PHE A 64 -25.65 14.82 -3.65
CA PHE A 64 -26.09 16.21 -3.54
C PHE A 64 -24.97 17.17 -3.98
N ILE A 65 -23.76 17.00 -3.47
CA ILE A 65 -22.62 17.86 -3.79
C ILE A 65 -22.32 17.79 -5.28
N ARG A 66 -22.26 16.59 -5.86
CA ARG A 66 -21.98 16.41 -7.29
C ARG A 66 -23.04 17.03 -8.21
N LYS A 67 -24.28 17.14 -7.73
CA LYS A 67 -25.38 17.74 -8.49
C LYS A 67 -25.39 19.27 -8.40
N ASN A 68 -25.09 19.83 -7.23
CA ASN A 68 -25.21 21.27 -6.98
C ASN A 68 -23.90 22.05 -7.17
N TYR A 69 -22.75 21.38 -7.02
CA TYR A 69 -21.41 21.98 -7.09
C TYR A 69 -20.50 21.18 -8.05
N PRO A 70 -20.85 21.10 -9.34
CA PRO A 70 -20.08 20.32 -10.32
C PRO A 70 -18.64 20.82 -10.49
N GLU A 71 -18.39 22.11 -10.22
CA GLU A 71 -17.07 22.73 -10.29
C GLU A 71 -16.06 22.17 -9.29
N TRP A 72 -16.51 21.48 -8.23
CA TRP A 72 -15.63 20.83 -7.25
C TRP A 72 -15.03 19.51 -7.76
N GLY A 73 -15.53 18.95 -8.86
CA GLY A 73 -14.96 17.74 -9.47
C GLY A 73 -14.99 16.50 -8.55
N CYS A 74 -15.98 16.41 -7.65
CA CYS A 74 -16.08 15.31 -6.70
C CYS A 74 -16.30 13.95 -7.40
N ARG A 75 -15.52 12.94 -7.01
CA ARG A 75 -15.68 11.56 -7.49
C ARG A 75 -16.91 10.90 -6.86
N LYS A 76 -17.54 9.98 -7.60
CA LYS A 76 -18.61 9.14 -7.07
C LYS A 76 -18.03 8.23 -5.99
N ILE A 77 -18.67 8.23 -4.83
CA ILE A 77 -18.48 7.26 -3.76
C ILE A 77 -19.44 6.09 -3.97
#